data_AF-A0A8H6XWH4-F1
#
_entry.id   AF-A0A8H6XWH4-F1
#
_cell.length_a   1.000
_cell.length_b   1.000
_cell.length_c   1.000
_cell.angle_alpha   90.00
_cell.angle_beta   90.00
_cell.angle_gamma   90.00
#
_symmetry.space_group_name_H-M   'P 1'
#
loop_
_entity.id
_entity.type
_entity.pdbx_description
1 polymer ?
#
loop_
_entity_poly.entity_id
_entity_poly.type
_entity_poly.pdbx_seq_one_letter_code
_entity_poly.pdbx_strand_id
1 'polypeptide(L)'
;MFPSSVPVPAQRLTEAKRLGAICGLLMVFGQSPAPISPAIFQYIVHGGNLHSLPPSFISEWFSELRLQLLEFHAMGPDDDLTPFQSHLITYLNVEASAFQPRDLATHLSLGVVLLFRPTLADTTFDHPELKSFAEGFLLPCRNGFNLGEAIRNFEGGSDAFFSLIATSYISSADSVLPNIQPIAPPLLNTWIAALREHTGDITLTFNMLVERFLRGTGTPCPVQFQAARGAFHPIVDLSRIDTPGFRSQALVWAATGSPFINPTQGRIFFGPVATDDSQYDAIPANRERLAANGTFLFRTCVRTVMYPVDYVLHLAQGRYSPESEPADFQEAFDFWMLRQCLLGIGRHNLI
;
A
#
# COMPACT_ATOMS: atom_id res chain seq x y z
N MET A 1 -27.95 -23.66 17.80
CA MET A 1 -29.14 -22.80 17.92
C MET A 1 -28.69 -21.54 18.65
N PHE A 2 -28.36 -20.47 17.93
CA PHE A 2 -27.86 -19.24 18.56
C PHE A 2 -29.05 -18.46 19.17
N PRO A 3 -28.91 -17.89 20.37
CA PRO A 3 -30.00 -17.21 21.07
C PRO A 3 -30.52 -16.02 20.26
N SER A 4 -31.82 -15.77 20.37
CA SER A 4 -32.54 -14.64 19.76
C SER A 4 -31.75 -13.33 19.93
N SER A 5 -31.39 -12.71 18.80
CA SER A 5 -30.55 -11.53 18.76
C SER A 5 -31.18 -10.36 19.51
N VAL A 6 -30.38 -9.73 20.37
CA VAL A 6 -30.68 -8.39 20.87
C VAL A 6 -30.90 -7.47 19.66
N PRO A 7 -32.00 -6.70 19.59
CA PRO A 7 -32.25 -5.83 18.45
C PRO A 7 -31.13 -4.79 18.31
N VAL A 8 -30.52 -4.75 17.12
CA VAL A 8 -29.45 -3.79 16.81
C VAL A 8 -30.05 -2.39 16.61
N PRO A 9 -29.52 -1.33 17.26
CA PRO A 9 -30.02 0.03 17.07
C PRO A 9 -29.94 0.51 15.62
N ALA A 10 -30.98 1.20 15.13
CA ALA A 10 -31.04 1.72 13.75
C ALA A 10 -29.87 2.66 13.38
N GLN A 11 -29.35 3.40 14.37
CA GLN A 11 -28.17 4.23 14.18
C GLN A 11 -26.94 3.40 13.80
N ARG A 12 -26.70 2.27 14.50
CA ARG A 12 -25.59 1.37 14.20
C ARG A 12 -25.70 0.76 12.80
N LEU A 13 -26.91 0.40 12.37
CA LEU A 13 -27.14 -0.09 11.01
C LEU A 13 -26.81 0.98 9.96
N THR A 14 -27.16 2.24 10.23
CA THR A 14 -26.84 3.38 9.35
C THR A 14 -25.33 3.63 9.30
N GLU A 15 -24.64 3.57 10.43
CA GLU A 15 -23.19 3.72 10.52
C GLU A 15 -22.45 2.58 9.80
N ALA A 16 -22.88 1.33 10.01
CA ALA A 16 -22.34 0.17 9.30
C ALA A 16 -22.49 0.32 7.78
N LYS A 17 -23.65 0.79 7.31
CA LYS A 17 -23.89 1.06 5.89
C LYS A 17 -22.99 2.17 5.33
N ARG A 18 -22.78 3.24 6.09
CA ARG A 18 -21.85 4.32 5.69
C ARG A 18 -20.41 3.81 5.63
N LEU A 19 -19.98 3.03 6.61
CA LEU A 19 -18.65 2.43 6.63
C LEU A 19 -18.44 1.53 5.41
N GLY A 20 -19.40 0.66 5.12
CA GLY A 20 -19.37 -0.19 3.92
C GLY A 20 -19.21 0.65 2.64
N ALA A 21 -19.99 1.71 2.49
CA ALA A 21 -19.89 2.61 1.34
C ALA A 21 -18.51 3.29 1.22
N ILE A 22 -17.93 3.72 2.35
CA ILE A 22 -16.56 4.26 2.38
C ILE A 22 -15.56 3.20 1.92
N CYS A 23 -15.65 1.96 2.42
CA CYS A 23 -14.78 0.87 1.98
C CYS A 23 -14.90 0.58 0.48
N GLY A 24 -16.12 0.58 -0.05
CA GLY A 24 -16.35 0.41 -1.49
C GLY A 24 -15.72 1.55 -2.30
N LEU A 25 -15.87 2.80 -1.86
CA LEU A 25 -15.25 3.95 -2.51
C LEU A 25 -13.73 3.89 -2.45
N LEU A 26 -13.13 3.50 -1.32
CA LEU A 26 -11.69 3.31 -1.20
C LEU A 26 -11.17 2.32 -2.25
N MET A 27 -11.86 1.18 -2.42
CA MET A 27 -11.47 0.18 -3.43
C MET A 27 -11.64 0.69 -4.87
N VAL A 28 -12.69 1.48 -5.14
CA VAL A 28 -12.84 2.17 -6.45
C VAL A 28 -11.67 3.13 -6.71
N PHE A 29 -11.13 3.75 -5.66
CA PHE A 29 -9.95 4.62 -5.74
C PHE A 29 -8.60 3.87 -5.59
N GLY A 30 -8.59 2.53 -5.69
CA GLY A 30 -7.35 1.75 -5.65
C GLY A 30 -6.75 1.60 -4.25
N GLN A 31 -7.54 1.82 -3.18
CA GLN A 31 -7.08 1.78 -1.80
C GLN A 31 -7.68 0.58 -1.06
N SER A 32 -6.83 -0.12 -0.30
CA SER A 32 -7.28 -1.19 0.59
C SER A 32 -7.91 -0.58 1.86
N PRO A 33 -9.16 -0.94 2.20
CA PRO A 33 -9.82 -0.45 3.40
C PRO A 33 -9.33 -1.16 4.67
N ALA A 34 -8.09 -0.85 5.08
CA ALA A 34 -7.53 -1.30 6.35
C ALA A 34 -8.27 -0.65 7.54
N PRO A 35 -8.41 -1.35 8.69
CA PRO A 35 -7.87 -2.68 9.02
C PRO A 35 -8.79 -3.86 8.66
N ILE A 36 -9.80 -3.68 7.80
CA ILE A 36 -10.78 -4.73 7.51
C ILE A 36 -10.16 -5.81 6.61
N SER A 37 -10.30 -7.07 7.00
CA SER A 37 -9.73 -8.19 6.27
C SER A 37 -10.33 -8.34 4.85
N PRO A 38 -9.51 -8.65 3.82
CA PRO A 38 -9.97 -9.03 2.49
C PRO A 38 -10.99 -10.17 2.48
N ALA A 39 -10.94 -11.10 3.44
CA ALA A 39 -11.89 -12.20 3.55
C ALA A 39 -13.34 -11.73 3.73
N ILE A 40 -13.56 -10.64 4.47
CA ILE A 40 -14.90 -10.06 4.68
C ILE A 40 -15.47 -9.55 3.36
N PHE A 41 -14.66 -8.86 2.55
CA PHE A 41 -15.09 -8.34 1.26
C PHE A 41 -15.34 -9.47 0.25
N GLN A 42 -14.46 -10.47 0.20
CA GLN A 42 -14.66 -11.66 -0.61
C GLN A 42 -15.98 -12.36 -0.23
N TYR A 43 -16.22 -12.57 1.06
CA TYR A 43 -17.46 -13.16 1.55
C TYR A 43 -18.71 -12.34 1.18
N ILE A 44 -18.67 -11.01 1.32
CA ILE A 44 -19.78 -10.11 0.97
C ILE A 44 -20.06 -10.11 -0.53
N VAL A 45 -19.02 -10.00 -1.37
CA VAL A 45 -19.14 -9.97 -2.83
C VAL A 45 -19.81 -11.25 -3.34
N HIS A 46 -19.63 -12.37 -2.63
CA HIS A 46 -20.24 -13.65 -2.96
C HIS A 46 -21.49 -13.96 -2.11
N GLY A 47 -22.13 -12.94 -1.54
CA GLY A 47 -23.43 -13.07 -0.88
C GLY A 47 -23.41 -13.91 0.40
N GLY A 48 -22.28 -13.94 1.11
CA GLY A 48 -22.13 -14.75 2.31
C GLY A 48 -21.82 -16.22 2.03
N ASN A 49 -21.32 -16.55 0.84
CA ASN A 49 -20.88 -17.91 0.52
C ASN A 49 -19.46 -18.17 1.03
N LEU A 50 -19.29 -19.02 2.06
CA LEU A 50 -17.97 -19.33 2.60
C LEU A 50 -17.04 -20.02 1.59
N HIS A 51 -17.59 -20.72 0.60
CA HIS A 51 -16.80 -21.32 -0.48
C HIS A 51 -16.12 -20.29 -1.39
N SER A 52 -16.44 -19.00 -1.25
CA SER A 52 -15.70 -17.93 -1.90
C SER A 52 -14.31 -17.70 -1.31
N LEU A 53 -13.93 -18.40 -0.24
CA LEU A 53 -12.59 -18.38 0.33
C LEU A 53 -11.82 -19.65 -0.09
N PRO A 54 -11.34 -19.73 -1.36
CA PRO A 54 -10.64 -20.92 -1.82
C PRO A 54 -9.29 -21.10 -1.08
N PRO A 55 -8.72 -22.31 -1.11
CA PRO A 55 -7.40 -22.59 -0.56
C PRO A 55 -6.30 -21.60 -0.97
N SER A 56 -6.31 -21.14 -2.22
CA SER A 56 -5.36 -20.14 -2.75
C SER A 56 -5.49 -18.81 -2.02
N PHE A 57 -6.72 -18.32 -1.86
CA PHE A 57 -7.01 -17.07 -1.15
C PHE A 57 -6.57 -17.15 0.32
N ILE A 58 -6.89 -18.24 1.02
CA ILE A 58 -6.47 -18.43 2.41
C ILE A 58 -4.95 -18.54 2.52
N SER A 59 -4.28 -19.17 1.55
CA SER A 59 -2.81 -19.24 1.54
C SER A 59 -2.14 -17.87 1.37
N GLU A 60 -2.76 -16.96 0.61
CA GLU A 60 -2.23 -15.62 0.37
C GLU A 60 -2.44 -14.70 1.59
N TRP A 61 -3.63 -14.73 2.18
CA TRP A 61 -4.03 -13.78 3.21
C TRP A 61 -3.84 -14.29 4.65
N PHE A 62 -3.78 -15.60 4.85
CA PHE A 62 -3.72 -16.27 6.16
C PHE A 62 -2.88 -17.56 6.10
N SER A 63 -1.61 -17.44 5.72
CA SER A 63 -0.70 -18.58 5.50
C SER A 63 -0.61 -19.56 6.67
N GLU A 64 -0.58 -19.06 7.89
CA GLU A 64 -0.51 -19.86 9.11
C GLU A 64 -1.82 -20.64 9.32
N LEU A 65 -2.97 -19.98 9.11
CA LEU A 65 -4.28 -20.64 9.16
C LEU A 65 -4.39 -21.72 8.09
N ARG A 66 -3.83 -21.49 6.88
CA ARG A 66 -3.80 -22.50 5.82
C ARG A 66 -3.07 -23.76 6.27
N LEU A 67 -1.91 -23.61 6.91
CA LEU A 67 -1.14 -24.73 7.43
C LEU A 67 -1.92 -25.48 8.52
N GLN A 68 -2.51 -24.75 9.48
CA GLN A 68 -3.35 -25.34 10.52
C GLN A 68 -4.54 -26.11 9.96
N LEU A 69 -5.23 -25.58 8.95
CA LEU A 69 -6.36 -26.26 8.31
C LEU A 69 -5.93 -27.53 7.57
N LEU A 70 -4.74 -27.54 6.97
CA LEU A 70 -4.18 -28.73 6.32
C LEU A 70 -3.84 -29.81 7.35
N GLU A 71 -3.20 -29.43 8.47
CA GLU A 71 -2.90 -30.33 9.58
C GLU A 71 -4.18 -30.91 10.18
N PHE A 72 -5.19 -30.06 10.42
CA PHE A 72 -6.48 -30.49 10.96
C PHE A 72 -7.20 -31.46 10.02
N HIS A 73 -7.17 -31.20 8.71
CA HIS A 73 -7.83 -32.07 7.73
C HIS A 73 -7.11 -33.41 7.53
N ALA A 74 -5.80 -33.46 7.80
CA ALA A 74 -5.04 -34.71 7.79
C ALA A 74 -5.37 -35.60 9.00
N MET A 75 -5.94 -35.03 10.06
CA MET A 75 -6.43 -35.76 11.22
C MET A 75 -7.81 -36.36 10.97
N GLY A 76 -8.07 -37.51 11.56
CA GLY A 76 -9.38 -38.14 11.63
C GLY A 76 -10.20 -37.70 12.86
N PRO A 77 -11.43 -38.23 13.00
CA PRO A 77 -12.30 -37.94 14.13
C PRO A 77 -11.77 -38.45 15.47
N ASP A 78 -10.93 -39.49 15.48
CA ASP A 78 -10.43 -40.10 16.71
C ASP A 78 -9.12 -39.46 17.24
N ASP A 79 -8.47 -38.61 16.43
CA ASP A 79 -7.18 -38.02 16.79
C ASP A 79 -7.29 -36.94 17.90
N ASP A 80 -6.18 -36.68 18.58
CA ASP A 80 -6.10 -35.70 19.66
C ASP A 80 -6.03 -34.26 19.12
N LEU A 81 -6.99 -33.41 19.50
CA LEU A 81 -7.09 -32.00 19.10
C LEU A 81 -6.23 -31.05 19.96
N THR A 82 -5.47 -31.55 20.93
CA THR A 82 -4.58 -30.73 21.77
C THR A 82 -3.65 -29.79 20.97
N PRO A 83 -3.10 -30.15 19.78
CA PRO A 83 -2.34 -29.21 18.95
C PRO A 83 -3.10 -27.94 18.55
N PHE A 84 -4.44 -27.99 18.50
CA PHE A 84 -5.32 -26.86 18.15
C PHE A 84 -5.90 -26.13 19.37
N GLN A 85 -5.50 -26.50 20.60
CA GLN A 85 -6.04 -25.95 21.84
C GLN A 85 -6.00 -24.42 21.87
N SER A 86 -4.88 -23.81 21.49
CA SER A 86 -4.72 -22.35 21.48
C SER A 86 -5.72 -21.68 20.54
N HIS A 87 -5.95 -22.25 19.38
CA HIS A 87 -6.90 -21.75 18.39
C HIS A 87 -8.35 -21.88 18.87
N LEU A 88 -8.71 -23.05 19.41
CA LEU A 88 -10.04 -23.32 19.95
C LEU A 88 -10.37 -22.39 21.14
N ILE A 89 -9.43 -22.17 22.05
CA ILE A 89 -9.61 -21.19 23.13
C ILE A 89 -9.76 -19.78 22.54
N THR A 90 -8.88 -19.37 21.64
CA THR A 90 -8.85 -17.99 21.12
C THR A 90 -10.14 -17.61 20.39
N TYR A 91 -10.66 -18.51 19.55
CA TYR A 91 -11.76 -18.20 18.64
C TYR A 91 -13.11 -18.80 19.04
N LEU A 92 -13.14 -19.80 19.92
CA LEU A 92 -14.38 -20.44 20.38
C LEU A 92 -14.57 -20.36 21.89
N ASN A 93 -13.52 -20.00 22.65
CA ASN A 93 -13.52 -20.05 24.11
C ASN A 93 -13.92 -21.44 24.66
N VAL A 94 -13.41 -22.49 24.01
CA VAL A 94 -13.70 -23.90 24.33
C VAL A 94 -12.41 -24.71 24.31
N GLU A 95 -12.26 -25.66 25.23
CA GLU A 95 -11.13 -26.59 25.25
C GLU A 95 -11.29 -27.71 24.21
N ALA A 96 -10.17 -28.22 23.67
CA ALA A 96 -10.15 -29.33 22.71
C ALA A 96 -10.88 -30.59 23.24
N SER A 97 -10.78 -30.84 24.55
CA SER A 97 -11.45 -31.94 25.25
C SER A 97 -12.97 -31.92 25.09
N ALA A 98 -13.59 -30.74 24.93
CA ALA A 98 -15.04 -30.59 24.78
C ALA A 98 -15.57 -31.11 23.43
N PHE A 99 -14.69 -31.34 22.46
CA PHE A 99 -15.02 -31.91 21.16
C PHE A 99 -14.75 -33.42 21.10
N GLN A 100 -14.56 -34.09 22.24
CA GLN A 100 -14.40 -35.54 22.31
C GLN A 100 -15.54 -36.21 23.11
N PRO A 101 -16.06 -37.37 22.65
CA PRO A 101 -15.79 -38.01 21.35
C PRO A 101 -16.44 -37.22 20.19
N ARG A 102 -15.79 -37.16 19.02
CA ARG A 102 -16.39 -36.60 17.79
C ARG A 102 -16.58 -37.66 16.72
N ASP A 103 -17.66 -37.53 15.96
CA ASP A 103 -17.84 -38.28 14.71
C ASP A 103 -17.27 -37.52 13.51
N LEU A 104 -17.28 -38.16 12.33
CA LEU A 104 -16.79 -37.55 11.10
C LEU A 104 -17.53 -36.25 10.74
N ALA A 105 -18.85 -36.20 10.93
CA ALA A 105 -19.65 -35.02 10.62
C ALA A 105 -19.29 -33.83 11.51
N THR A 106 -19.09 -34.07 12.80
CA THR A 106 -18.64 -33.08 13.78
C THR A 106 -17.23 -32.61 13.48
N HIS A 107 -16.32 -33.53 13.14
CA HIS A 107 -14.95 -33.20 12.76
C HIS A 107 -14.90 -32.29 11.51
N LEU A 108 -15.64 -32.63 10.46
CA LEU A 108 -15.73 -31.79 9.25
C LEU A 108 -16.35 -30.41 9.54
N SER A 109 -17.39 -30.37 10.38
CA SER A 109 -18.03 -29.11 10.79
C SER A 109 -17.07 -28.22 11.60
N LEU A 110 -16.25 -28.82 12.46
CA LEU A 110 -15.22 -28.09 13.21
C LEU A 110 -14.18 -27.47 12.27
N GLY A 111 -13.78 -28.16 11.20
CA GLY A 111 -12.90 -27.59 10.18
C GLY A 111 -13.45 -26.32 9.54
N VAL A 112 -14.76 -26.28 9.27
CA VAL A 112 -15.45 -25.07 8.77
C VAL A 112 -15.39 -23.94 9.79
N VAL A 113 -15.59 -24.25 11.07
CA VAL A 113 -15.53 -23.27 12.17
C VAL A 113 -14.11 -22.73 12.35
N LEU A 114 -13.09 -23.59 12.23
CA LEU A 114 -11.68 -23.21 12.30
C LEU A 114 -11.28 -22.24 11.18
N LEU A 115 -11.91 -22.32 10.00
CA LEU A 115 -11.77 -21.34 8.92
C LEU A 115 -12.58 -20.07 9.19
N PHE A 116 -13.84 -20.22 9.59
CA PHE A 116 -14.80 -19.11 9.65
C PHE A 116 -14.43 -18.07 10.72
N ARG A 117 -14.16 -18.50 11.96
CA ARG A 117 -13.98 -17.57 13.09
C ARG A 117 -12.75 -16.66 12.93
N PRO A 118 -11.57 -17.15 12.51
CA PRO A 118 -10.42 -16.28 12.33
C PRO A 118 -10.55 -15.32 11.14
N THR A 119 -11.34 -15.69 10.12
CA THR A 119 -11.44 -14.90 8.88
C THR A 119 -12.60 -13.90 8.87
N LEU A 120 -13.73 -14.26 9.49
CA LEU A 120 -14.99 -13.50 9.46
C LEU A 120 -15.50 -13.11 10.85
N ALA A 121 -14.76 -13.43 11.91
CA ALA A 121 -15.15 -13.25 13.30
C ALA A 121 -16.49 -13.94 13.62
N ASP A 122 -17.24 -13.39 14.59
CA ASP A 122 -18.48 -14.00 15.10
C ASP A 122 -19.73 -13.67 14.27
N THR A 123 -19.57 -13.03 13.12
CA THR A 123 -20.68 -12.40 12.41
C THR A 123 -21.04 -13.20 11.16
N THR A 124 -22.19 -13.86 11.16
CA THR A 124 -22.74 -14.50 9.97
C THR A 124 -23.32 -13.46 9.02
N PHE A 125 -23.44 -13.79 7.73
CA PHE A 125 -24.05 -12.89 6.74
C PHE A 125 -25.49 -12.49 7.09
N ASP A 126 -26.18 -13.26 7.93
CA ASP A 126 -27.52 -12.93 8.39
C ASP A 126 -27.59 -11.85 9.46
N HIS A 127 -26.45 -11.50 10.08
CA HIS A 127 -26.40 -10.47 11.10
C HIS A 127 -26.77 -9.08 10.53
N PRO A 128 -27.68 -8.32 11.17
CA PRO A 128 -28.17 -7.04 10.64
C PRO A 128 -27.07 -6.01 10.33
N GLU A 129 -26.02 -5.94 11.15
CA GLU A 129 -24.89 -5.01 10.91
C GLU A 129 -24.09 -5.40 9.66
N LEU A 130 -23.83 -6.70 9.44
CA LEU A 130 -23.07 -7.15 8.27
C LEU A 130 -23.88 -7.01 6.99
N LYS A 131 -25.21 -7.26 7.02
CA LYS A 131 -26.11 -6.93 5.90
C LYS A 131 -26.09 -5.44 5.58
N SER A 132 -26.19 -4.59 6.59
CA SER A 132 -26.17 -3.13 6.40
C SER A 132 -24.83 -2.65 5.82
N PHE A 133 -23.73 -3.19 6.34
CA PHE A 133 -22.39 -2.94 5.80
C PHE A 133 -22.27 -3.40 4.34
N ALA A 134 -22.70 -4.62 4.03
CA ALA A 134 -22.68 -5.18 2.69
C ALA A 134 -23.50 -4.33 1.70
N GLU A 135 -24.71 -3.91 2.08
CA GLU A 135 -25.53 -3.00 1.27
C GLU A 135 -24.82 -1.69 0.93
N GLY A 136 -24.07 -1.14 1.88
CA GLY A 136 -23.25 0.06 1.66
C GLY A 136 -22.08 -0.22 0.72
N PHE A 137 -21.33 -1.28 1.00
CA PHE A 137 -20.15 -1.68 0.24
C PHE A 137 -20.42 -1.96 -1.23
N LEU A 138 -21.54 -2.60 -1.54
CA LEU A 138 -21.91 -2.92 -2.92
C LEU A 138 -22.22 -1.68 -3.78
N LEU A 139 -22.32 -0.49 -3.19
CA LEU A 139 -22.54 0.80 -3.86
C LEU A 139 -23.59 0.73 -4.99
N PRO A 140 -24.83 0.28 -4.71
CA PRO A 140 -25.87 0.21 -5.75
C PRO A 140 -26.20 1.61 -6.25
N CYS A 141 -25.92 1.86 -7.52
CA CYS A 141 -26.21 3.14 -8.17
C CYS A 141 -27.50 3.07 -8.99
N ARG A 142 -28.14 4.23 -9.20
CA ARG A 142 -29.41 4.33 -9.95
C ARG A 142 -29.33 3.84 -11.39
N ASN A 143 -28.13 3.84 -11.98
CA ASN A 143 -27.87 3.35 -13.33
C ASN A 143 -27.63 1.83 -13.39
N GLY A 144 -27.84 1.10 -12.29
CA GLY A 144 -27.63 -0.35 -12.22
C GLY A 144 -26.20 -0.77 -11.90
N PHE A 145 -25.25 0.17 -11.72
CA PHE A 145 -23.91 -0.19 -11.28
C PHE A 145 -23.95 -0.82 -9.87
N ASN A 146 -23.21 -1.91 -9.71
CA ASN A 146 -22.97 -2.61 -8.44
C ASN A 146 -21.49 -2.96 -8.34
N LEU A 147 -20.82 -2.50 -7.29
CA LEU A 147 -19.40 -2.74 -7.10
C LEU A 147 -19.09 -4.23 -6.96
N GLY A 148 -19.94 -4.99 -6.27
CA GLY A 148 -19.75 -6.43 -6.14
C GLY A 148 -19.81 -7.16 -7.47
N GLU A 149 -20.64 -6.73 -8.42
CA GLU A 149 -20.66 -7.27 -9.78
C GLU A 149 -19.40 -6.90 -10.56
N ALA A 150 -18.96 -5.63 -10.46
CA ALA A 150 -17.71 -5.19 -11.08
C ALA A 150 -16.49 -5.98 -10.56
N ILE A 151 -16.42 -6.25 -9.25
CA ILE A 151 -15.36 -7.06 -8.63
C ILE A 151 -15.40 -8.51 -9.12
N ARG A 152 -16.58 -9.14 -9.19
CA ARG A 152 -16.68 -10.53 -9.69
C ARG A 152 -16.30 -10.66 -11.17
N ASN A 153 -16.60 -9.64 -11.96
CA ASN A 153 -16.29 -9.59 -13.39
C ASN A 153 -14.91 -9.02 -13.70
N PHE A 154 -14.10 -8.71 -12.68
CA PHE A 154 -12.72 -8.29 -12.86
C PHE A 154 -11.92 -9.41 -13.54
N GLU A 155 -10.92 -9.05 -14.36
CA GLU A 155 -10.06 -10.02 -15.02
C GLU A 155 -9.27 -10.83 -13.97
N GLY A 156 -9.44 -12.15 -13.94
CA GLY A 156 -8.92 -13.02 -12.87
C GLY A 156 -9.83 -13.16 -11.65
N GLY A 157 -11.02 -12.55 -11.67
CA GLY A 157 -12.04 -12.65 -10.62
C GLY A 157 -11.78 -11.77 -9.40
N SER A 158 -12.58 -11.99 -8.35
CA SER A 158 -12.51 -11.19 -7.12
C SER A 158 -11.21 -11.37 -6.34
N ASP A 159 -10.62 -12.57 -6.37
CA ASP A 159 -9.32 -12.86 -5.76
C ASP A 159 -8.24 -11.93 -6.34
N ALA A 160 -8.12 -11.90 -7.68
CA ALA A 160 -7.17 -11.04 -8.39
C ALA A 160 -7.41 -9.55 -8.09
N PHE A 161 -8.68 -9.13 -7.98
CA PHE A 161 -9.02 -7.76 -7.60
C PHE A 161 -8.52 -7.41 -6.20
N PHE A 162 -8.76 -8.26 -5.19
CA PHE A 162 -8.32 -7.97 -3.82
C PHE A 162 -6.80 -8.02 -3.67
N SER A 163 -6.13 -8.98 -4.32
CA SER A 163 -4.66 -9.00 -4.44
C SER A 163 -4.14 -7.74 -5.08
N LEU A 164 -4.77 -7.27 -6.17
CA LEU A 164 -4.41 -6.01 -6.82
C LEU A 164 -4.53 -4.83 -5.84
N ILE A 165 -5.68 -4.62 -5.22
CA ILE A 165 -5.92 -3.47 -4.33
C ILE A 165 -4.93 -3.46 -3.14
N ALA A 166 -4.67 -4.62 -2.57
CA ALA A 166 -3.77 -4.72 -1.42
C ALA A 166 -2.29 -4.57 -1.81
N THR A 167 -1.86 -5.11 -2.96
CA THR A 167 -0.49 -4.91 -3.47
C THR A 167 -0.27 -3.51 -4.04
N SER A 168 -1.35 -2.82 -4.42
CA SER A 168 -1.30 -1.43 -4.89
C SER A 168 -1.07 -0.42 -3.76
N TYR A 169 -1.40 -0.79 -2.52
CA TYR A 169 -1.27 0.08 -1.36
C TYR A 169 0.19 0.27 -0.94
N ILE A 170 0.59 1.54 -0.82
CA ILE A 170 1.94 1.93 -0.39
C ILE A 170 1.91 2.19 1.12
N SER A 171 2.30 1.18 1.90
CA SER A 171 2.39 1.28 3.36
C SER A 171 3.79 1.67 3.84
N SER A 172 4.83 1.35 3.06
CA SER A 172 6.23 1.61 3.38
C SER A 172 7.09 1.71 2.12
N ALA A 173 8.37 2.02 2.31
CA ALA A 173 9.39 1.95 1.25
C ALA A 173 9.48 0.57 0.59
N ASP A 174 9.27 -0.51 1.36
CA ASP A 174 9.40 -1.89 0.86
C ASP A 174 8.31 -2.24 -0.17
N SER A 175 7.16 -1.55 -0.14
CA SER A 175 6.15 -1.65 -1.20
C SER A 175 6.68 -1.09 -2.54
N VAL A 176 7.51 -0.05 -2.51
CA VAL A 176 7.91 0.71 -3.70
C VAL A 176 9.26 0.29 -4.26
N LEU A 177 10.25 -0.02 -3.41
CA LEU A 177 11.62 -0.32 -3.83
C LEU A 177 11.71 -1.41 -4.93
N PRO A 178 10.98 -2.54 -4.87
CA PRO A 178 11.00 -3.55 -5.94
C PRO A 178 10.47 -3.05 -7.30
N ASN A 179 9.70 -1.96 -7.27
CA ASN A 179 9.07 -1.34 -8.44
C ASN A 179 9.93 -0.22 -9.05
N ILE A 180 11.04 0.16 -8.42
CA ILE A 180 11.98 1.16 -8.94
C ILE A 180 13.09 0.47 -9.74
N GLN A 181 13.29 0.91 -10.97
CA GLN A 181 14.40 0.52 -11.84
C GLN A 181 15.39 1.69 -11.93
N PRO A 182 16.61 1.56 -11.38
CA PRO A 182 17.63 2.60 -11.51
C PRO A 182 18.00 2.85 -12.98
N ILE A 183 18.09 4.12 -13.35
CA ILE A 183 18.68 4.53 -14.63
C ILE A 183 20.21 4.48 -14.49
N ALA A 184 20.88 3.78 -15.40
CA ALA A 184 22.33 3.60 -15.40
C ALA A 184 22.99 4.30 -16.61
N PRO A 185 23.18 5.63 -16.55
CA PRO A 185 23.83 6.36 -17.64
C PRO A 185 25.34 6.01 -17.72
N PRO A 186 25.99 6.23 -18.88
CA PRO A 186 27.40 5.87 -19.08
C PRO A 186 28.37 6.47 -18.06
N LEU A 187 28.08 7.67 -17.55
CA LEU A 187 28.91 8.41 -16.60
C LEU A 187 28.58 8.11 -15.12
N LEU A 188 27.67 7.17 -14.84
CA LEU A 188 27.18 6.90 -13.48
C LEU A 188 28.31 6.64 -12.48
N ASN A 189 29.32 5.85 -12.85
CA ASN A 189 30.44 5.52 -11.96
C ASN A 189 31.29 6.75 -11.62
N THR A 190 31.47 7.67 -12.58
CA THR A 190 32.17 8.94 -12.36
C THR A 190 31.41 9.82 -11.38
N TRP A 191 30.09 9.90 -11.52
CA TRP A 191 29.26 10.67 -10.60
C TRP A 191 29.20 10.06 -9.20
N ILE A 192 29.17 8.73 -9.10
CA ILE A 192 29.25 8.04 -7.80
C ILE A 192 30.61 8.33 -7.14
N ALA A 193 31.71 8.32 -7.90
CA ALA A 193 33.02 8.66 -7.35
C ALA A 193 33.05 10.10 -6.81
N ALA A 194 32.53 11.07 -7.56
CA ALA A 194 32.42 12.46 -7.11
C ALA A 194 31.52 12.61 -5.85
N LEU A 195 30.37 11.92 -5.82
CA LEU A 195 29.48 11.92 -4.66
C LEU A 195 30.21 11.41 -3.39
N ARG A 196 30.95 10.31 -3.51
CA ARG A 196 31.71 9.71 -2.41
C ARG A 196 32.85 10.62 -1.95
N GLU A 197 33.51 11.28 -2.88
CA GLU A 197 34.55 12.27 -2.56
C GLU A 197 33.98 13.45 -1.78
N HIS A 198 32.85 14.02 -2.22
CA HIS A 198 32.24 15.17 -1.55
C HIS A 198 31.67 14.86 -0.18
N THR A 199 31.14 13.65 0.02
CA THR A 199 30.53 13.23 1.28
C THR A 199 31.50 12.56 2.25
N GLY A 200 32.62 12.04 1.76
CA GLY A 200 33.54 11.20 2.53
C GLY A 200 33.04 9.77 2.81
N ASP A 201 31.85 9.39 2.31
CA ASP A 201 31.29 8.04 2.47
C ASP A 201 31.56 7.19 1.23
N ILE A 202 32.51 6.27 1.33
CA ILE A 202 32.93 5.40 0.21
C ILE A 202 31.88 4.38 -0.24
N THR A 203 30.86 4.13 0.58
CA THR A 203 29.81 3.15 0.26
C THR A 203 28.65 3.79 -0.49
N LEU A 204 28.50 5.11 -0.35
CA LEU A 204 27.33 5.85 -0.82
C LEU A 204 27.10 5.68 -2.33
N THR A 205 25.83 5.53 -2.69
CA THR A 205 25.35 5.51 -4.08
C THR A 205 24.07 6.33 -4.18
N PHE A 206 23.70 6.74 -5.39
CA PHE A 206 22.42 7.41 -5.61
C PHE A 206 21.21 6.56 -5.19
N ASN A 207 21.26 5.25 -5.43
CA ASN A 207 20.19 4.34 -5.00
C ASN A 207 20.05 4.29 -3.48
N MET A 208 21.16 4.32 -2.73
CA MET A 208 21.13 4.39 -1.27
C MET A 208 20.52 5.70 -0.78
N LEU A 209 20.78 6.83 -1.44
CA LEU A 209 20.14 8.11 -1.10
C LEU A 209 18.63 8.05 -1.28
N VAL A 210 18.16 7.49 -2.41
CA VAL A 210 16.73 7.30 -2.69
C VAL A 210 16.10 6.33 -1.69
N GLU A 211 16.76 5.22 -1.37
CA GLU A 211 16.27 4.26 -0.39
C GLU A 211 16.12 4.90 0.99
N ARG A 212 17.14 5.63 1.46
CA ARG A 212 17.10 6.37 2.74
C ARG A 212 15.95 7.38 2.75
N PHE A 213 15.78 8.14 1.65
CA PHE A 213 14.67 9.07 1.50
C PHE A 213 13.31 8.37 1.64
N LEU A 214 13.11 7.24 0.94
CA LEU A 214 11.84 6.51 0.94
C LEU A 214 11.49 5.90 2.30
N ARG A 215 12.50 5.48 3.06
CA ARG A 215 12.36 4.94 4.42
C ARG A 215 12.18 6.04 5.49
N GLY A 216 12.53 7.28 5.17
CA GLY A 216 12.40 8.41 6.09
C GLY A 216 10.95 8.79 6.38
N THR A 217 10.74 9.46 7.51
CA THR A 217 9.42 9.98 7.94
C THR A 217 9.51 11.45 8.30
N GLY A 218 8.35 12.10 8.37
CA GLY A 218 8.22 13.49 8.78
C GLY A 218 8.80 14.49 7.79
N THR A 219 8.88 15.73 8.26
CA THR A 219 9.24 16.89 7.44
C THR A 219 10.75 17.15 7.52
N PRO A 220 11.55 16.82 6.48
CA PRO A 220 12.93 17.26 6.42
C PRO A 220 12.97 18.78 6.25
N CYS A 221 13.88 19.46 6.93
CA CYS A 221 13.96 20.91 6.91
C CYS A 221 12.60 21.61 7.18
N PRO A 222 12.06 21.55 8.42
CA PRO A 222 10.73 22.06 8.74
C PRO A 222 10.49 23.54 8.41
N VAL A 223 11.48 24.42 8.62
CA VAL A 223 11.35 25.86 8.38
C VAL A 223 11.26 26.14 6.87
N GLN A 224 12.15 25.54 6.08
CA GLN A 224 12.16 25.65 4.62
C GLN A 224 10.92 25.01 4.00
N PHE A 225 10.49 23.85 4.53
CA PHE A 225 9.28 23.17 4.09
C PHE A 225 8.03 24.00 4.32
N GLN A 226 7.92 24.65 5.49
CA GLN A 226 6.79 25.53 5.78
C GLN A 226 6.72 26.71 4.80
N ALA A 227 7.87 27.24 4.37
CA ALA A 227 7.95 28.28 3.35
C ALA A 227 7.46 27.79 1.97
N ALA A 228 7.71 26.52 1.63
CA ALA A 228 7.28 25.91 0.36
C ALA A 228 5.82 25.40 0.37
N ARG A 229 5.21 25.25 1.55
CA ARG A 229 3.91 24.59 1.74
C ARG A 229 2.79 25.13 0.87
N GLY A 230 2.75 26.44 0.65
CA GLY A 230 1.72 27.08 -0.18
C GLY A 230 1.78 26.73 -1.67
N ALA A 231 2.88 26.14 -2.14
CA ALA A 231 3.04 25.75 -3.54
C ALA A 231 2.54 24.33 -3.86
N PHE A 232 2.28 23.49 -2.84
CA PHE A 232 1.85 22.11 -3.02
C PHE A 232 0.36 22.03 -3.39
N HIS A 233 -0.01 21.04 -4.20
CA HIS A 233 -1.39 20.84 -4.61
C HIS A 233 -2.26 20.37 -3.40
N PRO A 234 -3.47 20.92 -3.19
CA PRO A 234 -4.30 20.63 -2.01
C PRO A 234 -4.82 19.19 -1.94
N ILE A 235 -4.66 18.41 -3.02
CA ILE A 235 -5.01 16.97 -3.05
C ILE A 235 -4.08 16.13 -2.18
N VAL A 236 -2.89 16.65 -1.86
CA VAL A 236 -1.94 15.96 -0.98
C VAL A 236 -2.33 16.23 0.47
N ASP A 237 -2.70 15.16 1.19
CA ASP A 237 -2.96 15.23 2.62
C ASP A 237 -1.65 15.27 3.42
N LEU A 238 -1.16 16.49 3.68
CA LEU A 238 0.04 16.72 4.48
C LEU A 238 -0.10 16.32 5.95
N SER A 239 -1.31 16.03 6.46
CA SER A 239 -1.46 15.53 7.84
C SER A 239 -0.83 14.14 8.02
N ARG A 240 -0.57 13.43 6.91
CA ARG A 240 0.04 12.10 6.89
C ARG A 240 1.55 12.12 6.70
N ILE A 241 2.20 13.29 6.71
CA ILE A 241 3.64 13.43 6.40
C ILE A 241 4.55 12.61 7.33
N ASP A 242 4.11 12.36 8.56
CA ASP A 242 4.83 11.57 9.55
C ASP A 242 4.64 10.05 9.38
N THR A 243 3.79 9.62 8.44
CA THR A 243 3.54 8.18 8.21
C THR A 243 4.67 7.52 7.38
N PRO A 244 5.09 6.28 7.70
CA PRO A 244 6.18 5.58 7.00
C PRO A 244 6.03 5.46 5.47
N GLY A 245 4.80 5.39 4.97
CA GLY A 245 4.51 5.28 3.53
C GLY A 245 4.46 6.61 2.80
N PHE A 246 4.45 7.76 3.49
CA PHE A 246 4.12 9.05 2.87
C PHE A 246 5.09 9.45 1.76
N ARG A 247 6.41 9.42 2.03
CA ARG A 247 7.43 9.81 1.05
C ARG A 247 7.43 8.88 -0.17
N SER A 248 7.17 7.60 0.07
CA SER A 248 7.05 6.57 -0.96
C SER A 248 5.81 6.79 -1.83
N GLN A 249 4.67 7.10 -1.21
CA GLN A 249 3.43 7.47 -1.91
C GLN A 249 3.62 8.76 -2.71
N ALA A 250 4.29 9.77 -2.17
CA ALA A 250 4.56 11.03 -2.85
C ALA A 250 5.42 10.81 -4.12
N LEU A 251 6.48 9.99 -4.03
CA LEU A 251 7.30 9.64 -5.19
C LEU A 251 6.47 8.93 -6.26
N VAL A 252 5.73 7.87 -5.89
CA VAL A 252 4.93 7.12 -6.85
C VAL A 252 3.88 8.02 -7.50
N TRP A 253 3.20 8.86 -6.72
CA TRP A 253 2.20 9.79 -7.25
C TRP A 253 2.79 10.77 -8.24
N ALA A 254 3.93 11.37 -7.93
CA ALA A 254 4.62 12.26 -8.87
C ALA A 254 5.08 11.51 -10.13
N ALA A 255 5.54 10.27 -9.98
CA ALA A 255 6.10 9.45 -11.06
C ALA A 255 5.06 8.82 -12.00
N THR A 256 3.85 8.52 -11.51
CA THR A 256 2.84 7.77 -12.26
C THR A 256 1.54 8.54 -12.46
N GLY A 257 1.35 9.66 -11.75
CA GLY A 257 0.07 10.36 -11.68
C GLY A 257 -0.93 9.70 -10.72
N SER A 258 -0.54 8.63 -10.02
CA SER A 258 -1.39 7.88 -9.10
C SER A 258 -0.72 7.59 -7.76
N PRO A 259 -1.41 7.75 -6.61
CA PRO A 259 -0.84 7.49 -5.27
C PRO A 259 -0.71 6.00 -4.91
N PHE A 260 -0.82 5.09 -5.89
CA PHE A 260 -0.75 3.65 -5.72
C PHE A 260 0.13 2.99 -6.78
N ILE A 261 0.69 1.82 -6.46
CA ILE A 261 1.43 1.00 -7.41
C ILE A 261 0.43 0.26 -8.28
N ASN A 262 0.63 0.25 -9.59
CA ASN A 262 -0.08 -0.68 -10.45
C ASN A 262 0.83 -1.88 -10.78
N PRO A 263 0.58 -3.08 -10.22
CA PRO A 263 1.43 -4.25 -10.43
C PRO A 263 1.39 -4.79 -11.87
N THR A 264 0.39 -4.41 -12.68
CA THR A 264 0.32 -4.83 -14.09
C THR A 264 1.09 -3.89 -15.02
N GLN A 265 1.44 -2.69 -14.56
CA GLN A 265 2.26 -1.75 -15.31
C GLN A 265 3.74 -1.97 -14.95
N GLY A 266 4.67 -1.67 -15.88
CA GLY A 266 6.12 -1.91 -15.74
C GLY A 266 6.82 -1.20 -14.56
N ARG A 267 8.16 -1.16 -14.53
CA ARG A 267 8.87 -0.48 -13.42
C ARG A 267 8.88 1.04 -13.57
N ILE A 268 9.08 1.76 -12.47
CA ILE A 268 9.36 3.19 -12.46
C ILE A 268 10.86 3.37 -12.71
N PHE A 269 11.23 3.95 -13.84
CA PHE A 269 12.63 4.28 -14.12
C PHE A 269 13.01 5.55 -13.35
N PHE A 270 13.99 5.46 -12.45
CA PHE A 270 14.40 6.58 -11.61
C PHE A 270 15.91 6.72 -11.63
N GLY A 271 16.45 7.91 -11.87
CA GLY A 271 17.89 8.08 -11.77
C GLY A 271 18.45 9.43 -12.22
N PRO A 272 19.78 9.58 -12.08
CA PRO A 272 20.49 10.81 -12.42
C PRO A 272 20.57 10.98 -13.93
N VAL A 273 20.59 12.23 -14.38
CA VAL A 273 20.85 12.61 -15.76
C VAL A 273 21.83 13.78 -15.82
N ALA A 274 22.61 13.86 -16.89
CA ALA A 274 23.52 14.97 -17.12
C ALA A 274 22.75 16.26 -17.41
N THR A 275 23.29 17.40 -16.99
CA THR A 275 22.72 18.73 -17.24
C THR A 275 22.58 19.05 -18.73
N ASP A 276 23.40 18.45 -19.58
CA ASP A 276 23.42 18.65 -21.03
C ASP A 276 22.67 17.54 -21.80
N ASP A 277 21.97 16.63 -21.13
CA ASP A 277 21.25 15.55 -21.81
C ASP A 277 19.93 16.04 -22.44
N SER A 278 19.79 15.84 -23.75
CA SER A 278 18.56 16.14 -24.50
C SER A 278 17.32 15.37 -24.04
N GLN A 279 17.48 14.26 -23.34
CA GLN A 279 16.37 13.53 -22.73
C GLN A 279 15.79 14.27 -21.51
N TYR A 280 16.53 15.19 -20.89
CA TYR A 280 16.06 15.95 -19.74
C TYR A 280 15.17 17.15 -20.13
N ASP A 281 15.52 17.88 -21.20
CA ASP A 281 14.65 18.86 -21.87
C ASP A 281 15.18 19.10 -23.29
N ALA A 282 14.32 19.24 -24.31
CA ALA A 282 14.77 19.45 -25.68
C ALA A 282 15.42 20.83 -25.90
N ILE A 283 15.06 21.84 -25.10
CA ILE A 283 15.50 23.23 -25.24
C ILE A 283 16.67 23.49 -24.27
N PRO A 284 17.89 23.77 -24.77
CA PRO A 284 19.08 23.93 -23.93
C PRO A 284 18.93 24.99 -22.81
N ALA A 285 18.37 26.16 -23.13
CA ALA A 285 18.18 27.23 -22.13
C ALA A 285 17.20 26.83 -21.01
N ASN A 286 16.17 26.04 -21.31
CA ASN A 286 15.28 25.50 -20.29
C ASN A 286 15.99 24.42 -19.47
N ARG A 287 16.74 23.55 -20.15
CA ARG A 287 17.51 22.48 -19.53
C ARG A 287 18.46 23.00 -18.45
N GLU A 288 19.29 24.00 -18.79
CA GLU A 288 20.20 24.65 -17.84
C GLU A 288 19.45 25.25 -16.64
N ARG A 289 18.36 25.98 -16.90
CA ARG A 289 17.55 26.59 -15.85
C ARG A 289 16.89 25.55 -14.94
N LEU A 290 16.33 24.47 -15.50
CA LEU A 290 15.70 23.40 -14.74
C LEU A 290 16.73 22.65 -13.88
N ALA A 291 17.89 22.36 -14.47
CA ALA A 291 18.95 21.64 -13.80
C ALA A 291 19.58 22.48 -12.66
N ALA A 292 19.83 23.76 -12.89
CA ALA A 292 20.30 24.69 -11.85
C ALA A 292 19.32 24.81 -10.66
N ASN A 293 18.03 24.64 -10.90
CA ASN A 293 17.00 24.62 -9.86
C ASN A 293 16.73 23.22 -9.27
N GLY A 294 17.47 22.20 -9.71
CA GLY A 294 17.29 20.82 -9.25
C GLY A 294 15.92 20.24 -9.61
N THR A 295 15.32 20.65 -10.72
CA THR A 295 13.93 20.25 -11.04
C THR A 295 13.86 18.80 -11.50
N PHE A 296 12.86 18.05 -11.07
CA PHE A 296 12.67 16.69 -11.61
C PHE A 296 11.98 16.75 -12.96
N LEU A 297 12.41 15.91 -13.89
CA LEU A 297 11.63 15.58 -15.07
C LEU A 297 10.76 14.37 -14.75
N PHE A 298 9.45 14.58 -14.63
CA PHE A 298 8.46 13.52 -14.50
C PHE A 298 7.81 13.23 -15.86
N ARG A 299 7.97 12.00 -16.35
CA ARG A 299 7.25 11.49 -17.52
C ARG A 299 6.30 10.37 -17.08
N THR A 300 5.09 10.76 -16.66
CA THR A 300 4.14 9.85 -16.01
C THR A 300 3.67 8.72 -16.92
N CYS A 301 3.42 8.99 -18.20
CA CYS A 301 2.96 7.99 -19.18
C CYS A 301 3.95 6.85 -19.40
N VAL A 302 5.26 7.12 -19.28
CA VAL A 302 6.34 6.11 -19.43
C VAL A 302 7.02 5.79 -18.10
N ARG A 303 6.49 6.30 -16.99
CA ARG A 303 6.95 6.06 -15.61
C ARG A 303 8.45 6.33 -15.45
N THR A 304 8.93 7.43 -16.02
CA THR A 304 10.34 7.82 -15.93
C THR A 304 10.47 9.10 -15.11
N VAL A 305 11.39 9.09 -14.15
CA VAL A 305 11.77 10.23 -13.34
C VAL A 305 13.28 10.42 -13.46
N MET A 306 13.67 11.60 -13.91
CA MET A 306 15.09 11.97 -14.04
C MET A 306 15.37 13.21 -13.19
N TYR A 307 16.53 13.23 -12.54
CA TYR A 307 16.99 14.39 -11.77
C TYR A 307 18.40 14.81 -12.19
N PRO A 308 18.70 16.11 -12.17
CA PRO A 308 20.00 16.63 -12.61
C PRO A 308 21.09 16.23 -11.61
N VAL A 309 22.07 15.46 -12.06
CA VAL A 309 23.13 14.93 -11.19
C VAL A 309 23.99 16.02 -10.56
N ASP A 310 24.27 17.08 -11.32
CA ASP A 310 25.12 18.19 -10.86
C ASP A 310 24.49 18.93 -9.67
N TYR A 311 23.16 18.96 -9.59
CA TYR A 311 22.46 19.53 -8.44
C TYR A 311 22.68 18.69 -7.18
N VAL A 312 22.64 17.35 -7.29
CA VAL A 312 22.92 16.46 -6.16
C VAL A 312 24.37 16.56 -5.72
N LEU A 313 25.30 16.64 -6.67
CA LEU A 313 26.73 16.84 -6.35
C LEU A 313 26.97 18.20 -5.69
N HIS A 314 26.26 19.25 -6.12
CA HIS A 314 26.30 20.56 -5.46
C HIS A 314 25.76 20.51 -4.03
N LEU A 315 24.65 19.80 -3.78
CA LEU A 315 24.19 19.53 -2.42
C LEU A 315 25.25 18.77 -1.62
N ALA A 316 25.93 17.77 -2.20
CA ALA A 316 26.97 17.01 -1.49
C ALA A 316 28.18 17.87 -1.09
N GLN A 317 28.49 18.92 -1.84
CA GLN A 317 29.54 19.89 -1.52
C GLN A 317 29.13 20.94 -0.46
N GLY A 318 27.84 20.97 -0.09
CA GLY A 318 27.30 21.91 0.88
C GLY A 318 27.99 21.81 2.24
N ARG A 319 28.06 22.95 2.95
CA ARG A 319 28.53 22.99 4.33
C ARG A 319 27.34 22.99 5.25
N TYR A 320 27.24 21.95 6.07
CA TYR A 320 26.12 21.72 6.97
C TYR A 320 26.60 21.77 8.42
N SER A 321 25.70 22.19 9.32
CA SER A 321 25.93 22.17 10.77
C SER A 321 24.66 21.65 11.45
N PRO A 322 24.78 20.88 12.54
CA PRO A 322 23.64 20.34 13.29
C PRO A 322 22.64 21.41 13.78
N GLU A 323 23.07 22.66 13.91
CA GLU A 323 22.28 23.81 14.36
C GLU A 323 21.62 24.57 13.21
N SER A 324 21.96 24.24 11.96
CA SER A 324 21.40 24.85 10.75
C SER A 324 20.38 23.93 10.08
N GLU A 325 19.57 24.50 9.19
CA GLU A 325 18.65 23.74 8.37
C GLU A 325 19.03 23.95 6.90
N PRO A 326 19.44 22.90 6.16
CA PRO A 326 19.62 21.49 6.57
C PRO A 326 20.80 21.21 7.53
N ALA A 327 20.64 20.22 8.40
CA ALA A 327 21.64 19.82 9.40
C ALA A 327 22.79 18.99 8.81
N ASP A 328 22.51 18.21 7.76
CA ASP A 328 23.48 17.43 7.02
C ASP A 328 23.08 17.27 5.54
N PHE A 329 23.93 16.61 4.76
CA PHE A 329 23.67 16.35 3.34
C PHE A 329 22.42 15.49 3.11
N GLN A 330 22.18 14.47 3.94
CA GLN A 330 21.02 13.59 3.77
C GLN A 330 19.73 14.36 3.99
N GLU A 331 19.68 15.25 4.98
CA GLU A 331 18.51 16.09 5.22
C GLU A 331 18.28 17.08 4.08
N ALA A 332 19.35 17.68 3.54
CA ALA A 332 19.28 18.55 2.36
C ALA A 332 18.72 17.80 1.14
N PHE A 333 19.20 16.59 0.91
CA PHE A 333 18.73 15.70 -0.16
C PHE A 333 17.27 15.30 0.04
N ASP A 334 16.88 14.92 1.27
CA ASP A 334 15.53 14.52 1.61
C ASP A 334 14.52 15.66 1.42
N PHE A 335 14.88 16.88 1.85
CA PHE A 335 14.06 18.08 1.63
C PHE A 335 13.86 18.37 0.15
N TRP A 336 14.95 18.35 -0.62
CA TRP A 336 14.90 18.54 -2.06
C TRP A 336 14.02 17.48 -2.75
N MET A 337 14.25 16.20 -2.48
CA MET A 337 13.47 15.07 -3.01
C MET A 337 11.98 15.21 -2.69
N LEU A 338 11.64 15.45 -1.42
CA LEU A 338 10.24 15.58 -0.99
C LEU A 338 9.57 16.74 -1.70
N ARG A 339 10.23 17.90 -1.73
CA ARG A 339 9.72 19.10 -2.40
C ARG A 339 9.47 18.84 -3.88
N GLN A 340 10.39 18.19 -4.60
CA GLN A 340 10.22 17.87 -6.03
C GLN A 340 9.04 16.91 -6.25
N CYS A 341 8.90 15.87 -5.44
CA CYS A 341 7.76 14.95 -5.52
C CYS A 341 6.43 15.68 -5.30
N LEU A 342 6.32 16.47 -4.23
CA LEU A 342 5.08 17.20 -3.90
C LEU A 342 4.72 18.27 -4.93
N LEU A 343 5.70 18.93 -5.54
CA LEU A 343 5.48 19.88 -6.63
C LEU A 343 5.07 19.19 -7.94
N GLY A 344 5.48 17.94 -8.15
CA GLY A 344 5.12 17.15 -9.33
C GLY A 344 3.66 16.67 -9.33
N ILE A 345 3.06 16.48 -8.14
CA ILE A 345 1.69 15.97 -8.00
C ILE A 345 0.67 17.01 -8.49
N GLY A 346 -0.24 16.57 -9.36
CA GLY A 346 -1.34 17.42 -9.88
C GLY A 346 -0.90 18.46 -10.91
N ARG A 347 0.37 18.43 -11.35
CA ARG A 347 0.92 19.32 -12.40
C ARG A 347 1.34 18.55 -13.66
N HIS A 348 0.74 17.38 -13.89
CA HIS A 348 1.05 16.55 -15.05
C HIS A 348 0.49 17.21 -16.31
N ASN A 349 1.39 17.66 -17.19
CA ASN A 349 1.03 18.13 -18.53
C ASN A 349 1.09 16.93 -19.49
N LEU A 350 0.06 16.80 -20.33
CA LEU A 350 0.06 15.92 -21.51
C LEU A 350 0.96 16.55 -22.57
N ILE A 351 2.28 16.47 -22.41
CA ILE A 351 3.23 16.87 -23.48
C ILE A 351 4.19 15.73 -23.72
#